data_AF-A0A9E5M8W2-F1
#
_entry.id   AF-A0A9E5M8W2-F1
#
_cell.length_a   1.000
_cell.length_b   1.000
_cell.length_c   1.000
_cell.angle_alpha   90.00
_cell.angle_beta   90.00
_cell.angle_gamma   90.00
#
_symmetry.space_group_name_H-M   'P 1'
#
loop_
_entity.id
_entity.type
_entity.pdbx_description
1 polymer ?
#
loop_
_entity_poly.entity_id
_entity_poly.type
_entity_poly.pdbx_seq_one_letter_code
_entity_poly.pdbx_strand_id
1 'polypeptide(L)'
;MAVGVTIMVHSFRVTVDQWIGESIKADLFIAPSTNLVAGALEPLDPQAEMIALATPGIRAVGSYREIRLFLDGQPAKLAACKLDVLRVYNPLTFLSKIAEDPYELCRTGDYAIVSENFARRRRLKSGDMISLPTPGGLRPLK
;
A
#
# COMPACT_ATOMS: atom_id res chain seq x y z
N MET A 1 -28.39 30.30 -5.11
CA MET A 1 -26.91 30.16 -5.19
C MET A 1 -26.28 29.64 -3.88
N ALA A 2 -26.70 30.11 -2.69
CA ALA A 2 -26.12 29.67 -1.41
C ALA A 2 -26.18 28.15 -1.17
N VAL A 3 -27.32 27.50 -1.44
CA VAL A 3 -27.50 26.06 -1.22
C VAL A 3 -26.49 25.20 -2.00
N GLY A 4 -26.23 25.53 -3.27
CA GLY A 4 -25.27 24.78 -4.10
C GLY A 4 -23.83 24.87 -3.58
N VAL A 5 -23.41 26.06 -3.16
CA VAL A 5 -22.08 26.26 -2.57
C VAL A 5 -21.95 25.55 -1.23
N THR A 6 -22.98 25.59 -0.39
CA THR A 6 -23.00 24.88 0.90
C THR A 6 -22.91 23.37 0.72
N ILE A 7 -23.66 22.79 -0.22
CA ILE A 7 -23.58 21.35 -0.53
C ILE A 7 -22.19 20.99 -1.03
N MET A 8 -21.63 21.77 -1.96
CA MET A 8 -20.30 21.52 -2.52
C MET A 8 -19.22 21.52 -1.43
N VAL A 9 -19.19 22.53 -0.56
CA VAL A 9 -18.21 22.64 0.53
C VAL A 9 -18.35 21.47 1.49
N HIS A 10 -19.58 21.09 1.85
CA HIS A 10 -19.82 19.99 2.76
C HIS A 10 -19.36 18.65 2.16
N SER A 11 -19.72 18.37 0.89
CA SER A 11 -19.29 17.15 0.20
C SER A 11 -17.78 17.05 0.07
N PHE A 12 -17.08 18.15 -0.24
CA PHE A 12 -15.62 18.17 -0.26
C PHE A 12 -15.03 17.84 1.10
N ARG A 13 -15.52 18.47 2.17
CA ARG A 13 -15.02 18.23 3.53
C ARG A 13 -15.19 16.78 3.93
N VAL A 14 -16.38 16.22 3.74
CA VAL A 14 -16.67 14.81 4.05
C VAL A 14 -15.76 13.88 3.26
N THR A 15 -15.57 14.15 1.96
CA THR A 15 -14.71 13.32 1.10
C THR A 15 -13.24 13.40 1.54
N VAL A 16 -12.74 14.57 1.90
CA VAL A 16 -11.36 14.75 2.38
C VAL A 16 -11.16 14.10 3.74
N ASP A 17 -12.09 14.28 4.68
CA ASP A 17 -12.02 13.67 6.01
C ASP A 17 -12.01 12.15 5.91
N GLN A 18 -12.86 11.57 5.06
CA GLN A 18 -12.86 10.14 4.80
C GLN A 18 -11.54 9.68 4.15
N TRP A 19 -11.08 10.39 3.12
CA TRP A 19 -9.84 10.04 2.42
C TRP A 19 -8.61 10.09 3.32
N ILE A 20 -8.49 11.11 4.18
CA ILE A 20 -7.41 11.22 5.16
C ILE A 20 -7.49 10.08 6.17
N GLY A 21 -8.69 9.81 6.71
CA GLY A 21 -8.90 8.76 7.71
C GLY A 21 -8.61 7.34 7.20
N GLU A 22 -8.71 7.11 5.89
CA GLU A 22 -8.40 5.83 5.23
C GLU A 22 -6.96 5.78 4.70
N SER A 23 -6.39 6.89 4.23
CA SER A 23 -5.11 6.90 3.51
C SER A 23 -3.89 7.09 4.43
N ILE A 24 -4.05 7.73 5.59
CA ILE A 24 -2.93 8.07 6.49
C ILE A 24 -3.20 7.46 7.86
N LYS A 25 -2.85 6.17 8.01
CA LYS A 25 -3.04 5.40 9.24
C LYS A 25 -1.71 5.08 9.93
N ALA A 26 -0.97 6.13 10.27
CA ALA A 26 0.16 6.04 11.18
C ALA A 26 0.31 7.37 11.93
N ASP A 27 0.75 7.30 13.19
CA ASP A 27 1.01 8.50 14.00
C ASP A 27 2.31 9.21 13.57
N LEU A 28 3.28 8.46 13.03
CA LEU A 28 4.56 8.97 12.57
C LEU A 28 5.03 8.25 11.30
N PHE A 29 5.50 9.03 10.33
CA PHE A 29 6.19 8.53 9.14
C PHE A 29 7.66 8.94 9.20
N ILE A 30 8.55 7.96 9.08
CA ILE A 30 10.00 8.18 9.09
C ILE A 30 10.57 7.69 7.77
N ALA A 31 11.36 8.54 7.13
CA ALA A 31 12.11 8.21 5.92
C ALA A 31 13.47 8.91 5.94
N PRO A 32 14.50 8.38 5.25
CA PRO A 32 15.76 9.08 5.07
C PRO A 32 15.54 10.47 4.47
N SER A 33 16.27 11.48 4.97
CA SER A 33 16.18 12.86 4.47
C SER A 33 16.54 12.97 2.98
N THR A 34 17.43 12.11 2.50
CA THR A 34 17.78 11.97 1.08
C THR A 34 16.55 11.74 0.20
N ASN A 35 15.52 11.07 0.71
CA ASN A 35 14.30 10.80 -0.07
C ASN A 35 13.49 12.08 -0.38
N LEU A 36 13.72 13.18 0.34
CA LEU A 36 13.12 14.49 0.04
C LEU A 36 13.66 15.10 -1.25
N VAL A 37 14.90 14.77 -1.63
CA VAL A 37 15.59 15.35 -2.79
C VAL A 37 15.66 14.34 -3.94
N ALA A 38 16.00 13.09 -3.64
CA ALA A 38 16.23 12.05 -4.64
C ALA A 38 15.01 11.15 -4.93
N GLY A 39 13.92 11.31 -4.16
CA GLY A 39 12.79 10.36 -4.16
C GLY A 39 13.08 9.11 -3.32
N ALA A 40 12.09 8.21 -3.21
CA ALA A 40 12.15 7.01 -2.36
C ALA A 40 13.14 5.94 -2.87
N LEU A 41 14.43 6.26 -2.91
CA LEU A 41 15.50 5.43 -3.44
C LEU A 41 16.27 4.71 -2.33
N GLU A 42 16.48 5.39 -1.20
CA GLU A 42 17.26 4.86 -0.09
C GLU A 42 16.37 4.21 0.98
N PRO A 43 16.68 2.97 1.40
CA PRO A 43 16.01 2.35 2.53
C PRO A 43 16.43 3.03 3.84
N LEU A 44 15.55 2.98 4.83
CA LEU A 44 15.92 3.29 6.20
C LEU A 44 16.83 2.17 6.74
N ASP A 45 17.74 2.51 7.66
CA ASP A 45 18.56 1.52 8.37
C ASP A 45 17.64 0.47 9.02
N PRO A 46 17.85 -0.84 8.78
CA PRO A 46 17.08 -1.90 9.44
C PRO A 46 17.07 -1.81 10.97
N GLN A 47 18.09 -1.22 11.60
CA GLN A 47 18.14 -1.00 13.04
C GLN A 47 17.11 0.02 13.53
N ALA A 48 16.64 0.94 12.68
CA ALA A 48 15.66 1.93 13.05
C ALA A 48 14.35 1.30 13.54
N GLU A 49 13.94 0.18 12.94
CA GLU A 49 12.77 -0.57 13.39
C GLU A 49 12.96 -1.15 14.80
N MET A 50 14.13 -1.72 15.09
CA MET A 50 14.42 -2.25 16.43
C MET A 50 14.42 -1.15 17.49
N ILE A 51 15.01 0.01 17.17
CA ILE A 51 15.03 1.19 18.05
C ILE A 51 13.61 1.69 18.32
N ALA A 52 12.78 1.77 17.28
CA ALA A 52 11.39 2.18 17.42
C ALA A 52 10.60 1.18 18.29
N LEU A 53 10.73 -0.13 18.05
CA LEU A 53 10.05 -1.14 18.87
C LEU A 53 10.51 -1.16 20.33
N ALA A 54 11.75 -0.74 20.62
CA ALA A 54 12.26 -0.60 21.98
C ALA A 54 11.77 0.67 22.70
N THR A 55 11.15 1.62 21.98
CA THR A 55 10.71 2.90 22.55
C THR A 55 9.35 2.73 23.27
N PRO A 56 9.24 3.12 24.56
CA PRO A 56 7.97 3.03 25.29
C PRO A 56 6.84 3.80 24.60
N GLY A 57 5.67 3.17 24.49
CA GLY A 57 4.48 3.75 23.87
C GLY A 57 4.32 3.44 22.38
N ILE A 58 5.34 2.88 21.72
CA ILE A 58 5.20 2.41 20.33
C ILE A 58 4.47 1.07 20.31
N ARG A 59 3.29 1.05 19.70
CA ARG A 59 2.43 -0.15 19.65
C ARG A 59 2.79 -1.10 18.51
N ALA A 60 3.20 -0.55 17.36
CA ALA A 60 3.61 -1.30 16.19
C ALA A 60 4.48 -0.44 15.28
N VAL A 61 5.33 -1.10 14.49
CA VAL A 61 6.16 -0.48 13.46
C VAL A 61 5.92 -1.22 12.16
N GLY A 62 5.43 -0.49 11.15
CA GLY A 62 5.28 -1.00 9.79
C GLY A 62 6.46 -0.54 8.94
N SER A 63 7.05 -1.45 8.18
CA SER A 63 7.96 -1.07 7.10
C SER A 63 7.18 -0.96 5.78
N TYR A 64 7.60 -0.02 4.94
CA TYR A 64 7.01 0.21 3.62
C TYR A 64 8.11 0.53 2.62
N ARG A 65 8.11 -0.17 1.49
CA ARG A 65 8.97 0.11 0.35
C ARG A 65 8.15 0.10 -0.91
N GLU A 66 8.43 1.05 -1.80
CA GLU A 66 7.80 1.10 -3.10
C GLU A 66 8.81 1.29 -4.21
N ILE A 67 8.54 0.67 -5.35
CA ILE A 67 9.28 0.88 -6.59
C ILE A 67 8.29 1.11 -7.73
N ARG A 68 8.74 1.88 -8.73
CA ARG A 68 8.05 2.01 -10.01
C ARG A 68 8.68 1.04 -11.00
N LEU A 69 7.85 0.34 -11.76
CA LEU A 69 8.29 -0.62 -12.76
C LEU A 69 7.31 -0.64 -13.94
N PHE A 70 7.71 -1.28 -15.03
CA PHE A 70 6.83 -1.52 -16.17
C PHE A 70 6.38 -2.99 -16.18
N LEU A 71 5.07 -3.20 -16.12
CA LEU A 71 4.41 -4.50 -16.25
C LEU A 71 3.68 -4.50 -17.59
N ASP A 72 4.07 -5.40 -18.50
CA ASP A 72 3.54 -5.50 -19.86
C ASP A 72 3.60 -4.17 -20.63
N GLY A 73 4.72 -3.46 -20.51
CA GLY A 73 4.93 -2.16 -21.16
C GLY A 73 4.13 -1.01 -20.55
N GLN A 74 3.37 -1.24 -19.48
CA GLN A 74 2.57 -0.24 -18.79
C GLN A 74 3.16 0.08 -17.42
N PRO A 75 3.17 1.37 -17.00
CA PRO A 75 3.68 1.73 -15.68
C PRO A 75 2.85 1.08 -14.57
N ALA A 76 3.55 0.64 -13.54
CA ALA A 76 3.00 0.04 -12.34
C ALA A 76 3.83 0.45 -11.12
N LYS A 77 3.20 0.36 -9.95
CA LYS A 77 3.84 0.55 -8.66
C LYS A 77 3.79 -0.77 -7.92
N LEU A 78 4.93 -1.26 -7.46
CA LEU A 78 5.01 -2.39 -6.55
C LEU A 78 5.33 -1.86 -5.17
N ALA A 79 4.49 -2.19 -4.20
CA ALA A 79 4.69 -1.86 -2.81
C ALA A 79 4.86 -3.14 -1.99
N ALA A 80 5.81 -3.13 -1.06
CA ALA A 80 6.04 -4.17 -0.08
C ALA A 80 5.88 -3.56 1.31
N CYS A 81 5.15 -4.23 2.19
CA CYS A 81 4.93 -3.77 3.55
C CYS A 81 4.71 -4.95 4.51
N LYS A 82 4.77 -4.67 5.82
CA LYS A 82 4.44 -5.63 6.86
C LYS A 82 2.92 -5.89 6.90
N LEU A 83 2.52 -7.03 6.33
CA LEU A 83 1.11 -7.40 6.19
C LEU A 83 0.40 -7.63 7.52
N ASP A 84 1.11 -8.10 8.54
CA ASP A 84 0.63 -8.28 9.91
C ASP A 84 0.26 -6.93 10.56
N VAL A 85 1.11 -5.93 10.39
CA VAL A 85 0.86 -4.55 10.87
C VAL A 85 -0.26 -3.91 10.04
N LEU A 86 -0.21 -4.05 8.72
CA LEU A 86 -1.24 -3.52 7.81
C LEU A 86 -2.62 -4.07 8.16
N ARG A 87 -2.75 -5.39 8.35
CA ARG A 87 -4.02 -6.05 8.66
C ARG A 87 -4.66 -5.54 9.95
N VAL A 88 -3.87 -5.23 10.97
CA VAL A 88 -4.39 -4.81 12.29
C VAL A 88 -4.66 -3.30 12.33
N TYR A 89 -3.75 -2.49 11.81
CA TYR A 89 -3.79 -1.03 12.01
C TYR A 89 -4.33 -0.26 10.80
N ASN A 90 -4.30 -0.84 9.61
CA ASN A 90 -4.85 -0.23 8.40
C ASN A 90 -5.36 -1.28 7.38
N PRO A 91 -6.42 -2.03 7.74
CA PRO A 91 -6.94 -3.07 6.85
C PRO A 91 -7.45 -2.47 5.54
N LEU A 92 -7.18 -3.19 4.46
CA LEU A 92 -7.60 -2.87 3.11
C LEU A 92 -9.06 -3.31 2.92
N THR A 93 -9.79 -2.51 2.17
CA THR A 93 -11.12 -2.90 1.70
C THR A 93 -10.98 -3.72 0.41
N PHE A 94 -11.36 -5.00 0.45
CA PHE A 94 -11.29 -5.90 -0.70
C PHE A 94 -12.60 -5.91 -1.48
N LEU A 95 -12.51 -5.75 -2.81
CA LEU A 95 -13.67 -5.83 -3.70
C LEU A 95 -14.12 -7.27 -3.97
N SER A 96 -13.18 -8.21 -3.96
CA SER A 96 -13.43 -9.63 -4.18
C SER A 96 -13.47 -10.38 -2.86
N LYS A 97 -14.47 -11.25 -2.70
CA LYS A 97 -14.47 -12.24 -1.61
C LYS A 97 -13.74 -13.49 -2.08
N ILE A 98 -12.74 -13.89 -1.32
CA ILE A 98 -12.04 -15.18 -1.48
C ILE A 98 -12.24 -16.00 -0.20
N ALA A 99 -12.07 -17.33 -0.29
CA ALA A 99 -12.34 -18.23 0.84
C ALA A 99 -11.29 -18.11 1.95
N GLU A 100 -10.05 -17.81 1.57
CA GLU A 100 -8.89 -17.72 2.45
C GLU A 100 -8.59 -16.25 2.81
N ASP A 101 -7.81 -16.02 3.87
CA ASP A 101 -7.40 -14.66 4.26
C ASP A 101 -6.39 -14.09 3.23
N PRO A 102 -6.71 -12.98 2.52
CA PRO A 102 -5.80 -12.38 1.54
C PRO A 102 -4.42 -12.04 2.12
N TYR A 103 -4.35 -11.66 3.39
CA TYR A 103 -3.09 -11.31 4.04
C TYR A 103 -2.22 -12.54 4.27
N GLU A 104 -2.80 -13.66 4.70
CA GLU A 104 -2.04 -14.90 4.90
C GLU A 104 -1.58 -15.49 3.58
N LEU A 105 -2.42 -15.46 2.54
CA LEU A 105 -2.06 -15.90 1.18
C LEU A 105 -0.82 -15.18 0.67
N CYS A 106 -0.80 -13.85 0.75
CA CYS A 106 0.35 -13.03 0.35
C CYS A 106 1.58 -13.23 1.25
N ARG A 107 1.39 -13.63 2.51
CA ARG A 107 2.50 -13.88 3.44
C ARG A 107 3.21 -15.20 3.16
N THR A 108 2.46 -16.25 2.80
CA THR A 108 3.00 -17.61 2.68
C THR A 108 3.26 -18.07 1.26
N GLY A 109 2.67 -17.40 0.25
CA GLY A 109 2.74 -17.83 -1.14
C GLY A 109 3.10 -16.71 -2.12
N ASP A 110 3.16 -17.09 -3.39
CA ASP A 110 3.39 -16.18 -4.52
C ASP A 110 2.07 -15.47 -4.91
N TYR A 111 1.50 -14.72 -3.98
CA TYR A 111 0.27 -13.95 -4.17
C TYR A 111 0.51 -12.45 -4.04
N ALA A 112 -0.23 -11.64 -4.81
CA ALA A 112 -0.20 -10.20 -4.73
C ALA A 112 -1.61 -9.60 -4.55
N ILE A 113 -1.71 -8.62 -3.66
CA ILE A 113 -2.90 -7.76 -3.57
C ILE A 113 -2.73 -6.62 -4.57
N VAL A 114 -3.73 -6.42 -5.42
CA VAL A 114 -3.75 -5.36 -6.44
C VAL A 114 -4.83 -4.34 -6.13
N SER A 115 -4.58 -3.07 -6.50
CA SER A 115 -5.60 -2.03 -6.37
C SER A 115 -6.72 -2.22 -7.40
N GLU A 116 -7.90 -1.70 -7.09
CA GLU A 116 -9.04 -1.70 -8.02
C GLU A 116 -8.67 -1.10 -9.39
N ASN A 117 -7.95 0.03 -9.39
CA ASN A 117 -7.56 0.70 -10.62
C ASN A 117 -6.64 -0.19 -11.47
N PHE A 118 -5.68 -0.86 -10.82
CA PHE A 118 -4.76 -1.78 -11.49
C PHE A 118 -5.51 -2.96 -12.09
N ALA A 119 -6.41 -3.59 -11.32
CA ALA A 119 -7.21 -4.72 -11.77
C ALA A 119 -8.13 -4.34 -12.94
N ARG A 120 -8.87 -3.22 -12.85
CA ARG A 120 -9.79 -2.77 -13.91
C ARG A 120 -9.06 -2.45 -15.22
N ARG A 121 -7.93 -1.74 -15.17
CA ARG A 121 -7.15 -1.39 -16.37
C ARG A 121 -6.62 -2.61 -17.10
N ARG A 122 -6.25 -3.66 -16.36
CA ARG A 122 -5.72 -4.92 -16.89
C ARG A 122 -6.78 -6.02 -17.03
N ARG A 123 -8.04 -5.72 -16.70
CA ARG A 123 -9.18 -6.66 -16.71
C ARG A 123 -8.92 -7.94 -15.90
N LEU A 124 -8.18 -7.81 -14.80
CA LEU A 124 -7.82 -8.92 -13.92
C LEU A 124 -8.97 -9.28 -12.98
N LYS A 125 -9.05 -10.56 -12.64
CA LYS A 125 -9.91 -11.14 -11.61
C LYS A 125 -9.06 -11.87 -10.57
N SER A 126 -9.65 -12.15 -9.41
CA SER A 126 -8.98 -12.92 -8.36
C SER A 126 -8.53 -14.29 -8.88
N GLY A 127 -7.25 -14.59 -8.71
CA GLY A 127 -6.64 -15.83 -9.17
C GLY A 127 -6.03 -15.78 -10.56
N ASP A 128 -6.14 -14.66 -11.28
CA ASP A 128 -5.37 -14.41 -12.50
C ASP A 128 -3.89 -14.23 -12.18
N MET A 129 -3.02 -14.63 -13.11
CA MET A 129 -1.58 -14.54 -12.94
C MET A 129 -1.02 -13.26 -13.56
N ILE A 130 -0.05 -12.64 -12.89
CA ILE A 130 0.78 -11.55 -13.42
C ILE A 130 2.26 -11.96 -13.43
N SER A 131 3.02 -11.52 -14.43
CA SER A 131 4.45 -11.80 -14.55
C SER A 131 5.26 -10.60 -14.06
N LEU A 132 5.78 -10.65 -12.85
CA LEU A 132 6.59 -9.57 -12.28
C LEU A 132 8.00 -9.58 -12.85
N PRO A 133 8.49 -8.49 -13.46
CA PRO A 133 9.89 -8.39 -13.86
C PRO A 133 10.77 -8.24 -12.63
N THR A 134 11.70 -9.18 -12.45
CA THR A 134 12.73 -9.15 -11.41
C THR A 134 14.11 -9.16 -12.06
N PRO A 135 15.18 -8.78 -11.34
CA PRO A 135 16.55 -8.90 -11.84
C PRO A 135 16.93 -10.32 -12.28
N GLY A 136 16.29 -11.35 -11.71
CA GLY A 136 16.48 -12.75 -12.08
C GLY A 136 15.57 -13.25 -13.20
N GLY A 137 14.76 -12.38 -13.81
CA GLY A 137 13.79 -12.73 -14.84
C GLY A 137 12.33 -12.52 -14.41
N LEU A 138 11.40 -12.97 -15.25
CA LEU A 138 9.97 -12.88 -14.97
C LEU A 138 9.59 -13.90 -13.89
N ARG A 139 8.97 -13.41 -12.81
CA ARG A 139 8.42 -14.26 -11.74
C ARG A 139 6.89 -14.22 -11.79
N PRO A 140 6.20 -15.37 -11.94
CA PRO A 140 4.75 -15.42 -11.89
C PRO A 140 4.26 -15.16 -10.46
N LEU A 141 3.21 -14.35 -10.32
CA LEU A 141 2.47 -14.09 -9.09
C LEU A 141 0.98 -14.24 -9.36
N LYS A 142 0.24 -14.72 -8.38
CA LYS A 142 -1.21 -14.93 -8.43
C LYS A 142 -1.99 -13.84 -7.69
#